data_AF-A0A194AHF6-F1
#
_entry.id   AF-A0A194AHF6-F1
#
_cell.length_a   1.000
_cell.length_b   1.000
_cell.length_c   1.000
_cell.angle_alpha   90.00
_cell.angle_beta   90.00
_cell.angle_gamma   90.00
#
_symmetry.space_group_name_H-M   'P 1'
#
loop_
_entity.id
_entity.type
_entity.pdbx_description
1 polymer ?
#
loop_
_entity_poly.entity_id
_entity_poly.type
_entity_poly.pdbx_seq_one_letter_code
_entity_poly.pdbx_strand_id
1 'polypeptide(L)'
;MKCIIPLLVMLLIVCLSGQVFAQDEPEPFDLNHATIEQLMSIPDADITEDIAKAIIAAAKEKPFKYAEDLMDVPGIDNSILESINPVEENGSLWYDPDNAEMTFAPSKC
;
A
#
# COMPACT_ATOMS: atom_id res chain seq x y z
N MET A 1 50.23 39.65 -16.53
CA MET A 1 50.16 38.45 -15.66
C MET A 1 48.75 37.89 -15.76
N LYS A 2 48.66 36.57 -15.98
CA LYS A 2 47.41 35.80 -16.13
C LYS A 2 46.61 35.83 -14.82
N CYS A 3 45.32 36.14 -14.88
CA CYS A 3 44.33 35.68 -13.91
C CYS A 3 43.09 35.21 -14.68
N ILE A 4 43.29 34.12 -15.43
CA ILE A 4 42.23 33.27 -15.95
C ILE A 4 42.00 32.22 -14.85
N ILE A 5 41.16 32.48 -13.84
CA ILE A 5 40.61 31.40 -13.01
C ILE A 5 39.14 31.77 -12.69
N PRO A 6 38.19 30.92 -13.10
CA PRO A 6 36.91 31.36 -13.65
C PRO A 6 35.75 30.91 -12.76
N LEU A 7 34.51 31.31 -13.07
CA LEU A 7 33.32 30.44 -13.28
C LEU A 7 33.05 29.21 -12.36
N LEU A 8 33.70 29.05 -11.21
CA LEU A 8 33.72 27.80 -10.43
C LEU A 8 32.88 27.87 -9.15
N VAL A 9 32.40 29.05 -8.75
CA VAL A 9 31.64 29.21 -7.49
C VAL A 9 30.13 29.01 -7.69
N MET A 10 29.62 29.01 -8.93
CA MET A 10 28.18 28.90 -9.20
C MET A 10 27.69 27.45 -9.43
N LEU A 11 28.59 26.45 -9.48
CA LEU A 11 28.29 25.06 -9.83
C LEU A 11 28.42 24.08 -8.63
N LEU A 12 28.06 24.50 -7.42
CA LEU A 12 28.20 23.65 -6.23
C LEU A 12 26.91 23.48 -5.40
N ILE A 13 25.77 24.01 -5.86
CA ILE A 13 24.49 23.98 -5.12
C ILE A 13 23.46 23.00 -5.74
N VAL A 14 23.76 22.36 -6.88
CA VAL A 14 22.75 21.60 -7.67
C VAL A 14 22.64 20.10 -7.31
N CYS A 15 23.40 19.57 -6.34
CA CYS A 15 23.49 18.11 -6.14
C CYS A 15 22.80 17.53 -4.88
N LEU A 16 22.06 18.32 -4.09
CA LEU A 16 21.43 17.78 -2.86
C LEU A 16 19.91 17.55 -2.92
N SER A 17 19.23 17.90 -4.01
CA SER A 17 17.78 17.69 -4.15
C SER A 17 17.48 16.46 -5.00
N GLY A 18 17.80 15.27 -4.49
CA GLY A 18 17.57 14.03 -5.22
C GLY A 18 17.34 12.78 -4.38
N GLN A 19 17.12 12.91 -3.07
CA GLN A 19 16.64 11.79 -2.25
C GLN A 19 15.11 11.85 -2.28
N VAL A 20 14.53 11.38 -3.39
CA VAL A 20 13.13 10.96 -3.39
C VAL A 20 13.07 9.79 -2.42
N PHE A 21 12.43 10.00 -1.27
CA PHE A 21 12.05 8.91 -0.39
C PHE A 21 11.05 8.07 -1.18
N ALA A 22 11.49 6.93 -1.72
CA ALA A 22 10.58 5.84 -1.99
C ALA A 22 10.03 5.46 -0.62
N GLN A 23 8.79 5.85 -0.35
CA GLN A 23 8.06 5.34 0.80
C GLN A 23 7.94 3.84 0.52
N ASP A 24 8.42 2.99 1.44
CA ASP A 24 8.22 1.54 1.40
C ASP A 24 6.72 1.27 1.59
N GLU A 25 5.92 1.63 0.59
CA GLU A 25 4.54 1.17 0.47
C GLU A 25 4.62 -0.34 0.19
N PRO A 26 3.84 -1.17 0.92
CA PRO A 26 3.84 -2.61 0.68
C PRO A 26 3.47 -2.93 -0.78
N GLU A 27 4.26 -3.80 -1.42
CA GLU A 27 3.99 -4.23 -2.80
C GLU A 27 2.59 -4.86 -2.93
N PRO A 28 1.91 -4.73 -4.07
CA PRO A 28 0.60 -5.35 -4.27
C PRO A 28 0.63 -6.87 -4.10
N PHE A 29 -0.36 -7.43 -3.40
CA PHE A 29 -0.47 -8.88 -3.18
C PHE A 29 -1.91 -9.37 -3.11
N ASP A 30 -2.09 -10.65 -3.43
CA ASP A 30 -3.39 -11.33 -3.38
C ASP A 30 -3.76 -11.68 -1.94
N LEU A 31 -4.91 -11.21 -1.45
CA LEU A 31 -5.38 -11.45 -0.09
C LEU A 31 -5.69 -12.92 0.18
N ASN A 32 -6.04 -13.70 -0.86
CA ASN A 32 -6.29 -15.13 -0.73
C ASN A 32 -5.01 -15.96 -0.52
N HIS A 33 -3.85 -15.40 -0.91
CA HIS A 33 -2.55 -16.06 -0.82
C HIS A 33 -1.57 -15.30 0.09
N ALA A 34 -2.05 -14.28 0.80
CA ALA A 34 -1.24 -13.43 1.65
C ALA A 34 -0.64 -14.19 2.84
N THR A 35 0.56 -13.77 3.25
CA THR A 35 1.19 -14.19 4.49
C THR A 35 0.79 -13.29 5.65
N ILE A 36 1.01 -13.76 6.88
CA ILE A 36 0.73 -12.99 8.10
C ILE A 36 1.51 -11.66 8.08
N GLU A 37 2.79 -11.70 7.71
CA GLU A 37 3.65 -10.52 7.66
C GLU A 37 3.15 -9.49 6.63
N GLN A 38 2.69 -9.95 5.46
CA GLN A 38 2.12 -9.07 4.44
C GLN A 38 0.83 -8.40 4.92
N LEU A 39 -0.09 -9.17 5.53
CA LEU A 39 -1.33 -8.60 6.08
C LEU A 39 -1.04 -7.58 7.19
N MET A 40 -0.08 -7.87 8.06
CA MET A 40 0.33 -6.94 9.12
C MET A 40 1.11 -5.72 8.61
N SER A 41 1.65 -5.79 7.39
CA SER A 41 2.36 -4.66 6.76
C SER A 41 1.43 -3.63 6.14
N ILE A 42 0.13 -3.91 6.03
CA ILE A 42 -0.84 -2.98 5.47
C ILE A 42 -0.93 -1.75 6.41
N PRO A 43 -0.57 -0.54 5.93
CA PRO A 43 -0.67 0.68 6.71
C PRO A 43 -2.13 0.96 7.07
N ASP A 44 -2.36 1.57 8.23
CA ASP A 44 -3.65 2.06 8.70
C ASP A 44 -4.77 1.01 8.92
N ALA A 45 -4.54 -0.27 8.59
CA ALA A 45 -5.52 -1.35 8.77
C ALA A 45 -5.50 -1.98 10.17
N ASP A 46 -4.52 -1.63 11.02
CA ASP A 46 -4.36 -2.14 12.40
C ASP A 46 -4.55 -3.68 12.51
N ILE A 47 -4.09 -4.42 11.49
CA ILE A 47 -4.24 -5.88 11.43
C ILE A 47 -3.32 -6.52 12.46
N THR A 48 -3.92 -7.12 13.48
CA THR A 48 -3.21 -7.94 14.47
C THR A 48 -2.91 -9.34 13.92
N GLU A 49 -1.95 -10.03 14.53
CA GLU A 49 -1.60 -11.41 14.14
C GLU A 49 -2.81 -12.36 14.19
N ASP A 50 -3.73 -12.16 15.14
CA ASP A 50 -4.95 -12.97 15.26
C ASP A 50 -5.93 -12.72 14.11
N ILE A 51 -6.10 -11.46 13.69
CA ILE A 51 -6.90 -11.10 12.51
C ILE A 51 -6.26 -11.66 11.24
N ALA A 52 -4.94 -11.53 11.09
CA ALA A 52 -4.23 -12.09 9.94
C ALA A 52 -4.41 -13.62 9.84
N LYS A 53 -4.36 -14.34 10.97
CA LYS A 53 -4.66 -15.78 11.01
C LYS A 53 -6.11 -16.07 10.63
N ALA A 54 -7.06 -15.25 11.07
CA ALA A 54 -8.47 -15.38 10.73
C ALA A 54 -8.72 -15.18 9.23
N ILE A 55 -8.07 -14.19 8.61
CA ILE A 55 -8.13 -13.95 7.15
C ILE A 55 -7.63 -15.17 6.39
N ILE A 56 -6.47 -15.71 6.75
CA ILE A 56 -5.90 -16.90 6.09
C ILE A 56 -6.80 -18.13 6.28
N ALA A 57 -7.41 -18.29 7.46
CA ALA A 57 -8.35 -19.37 7.72
C ALA A 57 -9.61 -19.24 6.85
N ALA A 58 -10.20 -18.05 6.78
CA ALA A 58 -11.38 -17.78 5.97
C ALA A 58 -11.10 -17.96 4.47
N ALA A 59 -9.96 -17.48 3.97
CA ALA A 59 -9.54 -17.66 2.57
C ALA A 59 -9.44 -19.15 2.16
N LYS A 60 -8.98 -20.02 3.09
CA LYS A 60 -8.89 -21.47 2.87
C LYS A 60 -10.26 -22.15 2.80
N GLU A 61 -11.24 -21.65 3.55
CA GLU A 61 -12.61 -22.17 3.52
C GLU A 61 -13.37 -21.68 2.30
N LYS A 62 -13.27 -20.37 2.02
CA LYS A 62 -13.93 -19.69 0.90
C LYS A 62 -13.01 -18.58 0.38
N PRO A 63 -12.52 -18.67 -0.86
CA PRO A 63 -11.71 -17.60 -1.43
C PRO A 63 -12.54 -16.32 -1.57
N PHE A 64 -11.96 -15.20 -1.17
CA PHE A 64 -12.53 -13.87 -1.26
C PHE A 64 -12.59 -13.44 -2.73
N LYS A 65 -13.77 -13.02 -3.16
CA LYS A 65 -13.99 -12.46 -4.51
C LYS A 65 -14.40 -11.00 -4.46
N TYR A 66 -15.09 -10.63 -3.38
CA TYR A 66 -15.63 -9.30 -3.18
C TYR A 66 -15.14 -8.74 -1.85
N ALA A 67 -15.06 -7.42 -1.75
CA ALA A 67 -14.66 -6.74 -0.53
C ALA A 67 -15.54 -7.13 0.68
N GLU A 68 -16.83 -7.38 0.45
CA GLU A 68 -17.77 -7.78 1.50
C GLU A 68 -17.46 -9.16 2.09
N ASP A 69 -16.78 -10.04 1.36
CA ASP A 69 -16.39 -11.36 1.89
C ASP A 69 -15.39 -11.23 3.06
N LEU A 70 -14.65 -10.13 3.15
CA LEU A 70 -13.76 -9.86 4.31
C LEU A 70 -14.57 -9.54 5.57
N MET A 71 -15.80 -9.04 5.46
CA MET A 71 -16.64 -8.74 6.63
C MET A 71 -17.12 -10.00 7.36
N ASP A 72 -17.05 -11.16 6.72
CA ASP A 72 -17.34 -12.45 7.35
C ASP A 72 -16.19 -12.90 8.28
N VAL A 73 -15.01 -12.28 8.18
CA VAL A 73 -13.84 -12.63 8.99
C VAL A 73 -13.97 -12.03 10.40
N PRO A 74 -13.84 -12.86 11.46
CA PRO A 74 -13.95 -12.35 12.82
C PRO A 74 -12.82 -11.38 13.13
N GLY A 75 -13.19 -10.17 13.58
CA GLY A 75 -12.25 -9.11 13.92
C GLY A 75 -11.97 -8.12 12.79
N ILE A 76 -12.59 -8.28 11.61
CA ILE A 76 -12.62 -7.24 10.58
C ILE A 76 -13.85 -6.35 10.80
N ASP A 77 -13.59 -5.06 10.93
CA ASP A 77 -14.60 -4.01 10.96
C ASP A 77 -14.53 -3.17 9.66
N ASN A 78 -15.55 -2.34 9.41
CA ASN A 78 -15.58 -1.46 8.24
C ASN A 78 -14.34 -0.56 8.16
N SER A 79 -13.78 -0.12 9.29
CA SER A 79 -12.55 0.68 9.30
C SER A 79 -11.35 -0.08 8.74
N ILE A 80 -11.21 -1.37 9.07
CA ILE A 80 -10.13 -2.21 8.53
C ILE A 80 -10.35 -2.44 7.04
N LEU A 81 -11.59 -2.68 6.62
CA LEU A 81 -11.93 -2.84 5.20
C LEU A 81 -11.61 -1.58 4.39
N GLU A 82 -11.96 -0.41 4.91
CA GLU A 82 -11.65 0.90 4.30
C GLU A 82 -10.14 1.14 4.21
N SER A 83 -9.36 0.76 5.23
CA SER A 83 -7.90 0.90 5.23
C SER A 83 -7.22 -0.06 4.25
N ILE A 84 -7.69 -1.31 4.16
CA ILE A 84 -7.18 -2.27 3.16
C ILE A 84 -7.55 -1.80 1.75
N ASN A 85 -8.76 -1.25 1.57
CA ASN A 85 -9.33 -0.83 0.29
C ASN A 85 -9.05 -1.82 -0.86
N PRO A 86 -9.53 -3.07 -0.74
CA PRO A 86 -9.13 -4.12 -1.66
C PRO A 86 -9.68 -3.91 -3.08
N VAL A 87 -8.92 -4.36 -4.07
CA VAL A 87 -9.26 -4.31 -5.49
C VAL A 87 -9.68 -5.70 -5.98
N GLU A 88 -10.80 -5.78 -6.69
CA GLU A 88 -11.27 -7.00 -7.32
C GLU A 88 -10.60 -7.18 -8.68
N GLU A 89 -9.68 -8.13 -8.79
CA GLU A 89 -8.98 -8.42 -10.05
C GLU A 89 -8.95 -9.92 -10.36
N ASN A 90 -9.32 -10.28 -11.60
CA ASN A 90 -9.30 -11.66 -12.11
C ASN A 90 -10.10 -12.66 -11.26
N GLY A 91 -11.12 -12.19 -10.53
CA GLY A 91 -11.94 -13.01 -9.63
C GLY A 91 -11.24 -13.40 -8.32
N SER A 92 -10.18 -12.69 -7.95
CA SER A 92 -9.54 -12.70 -6.63
C SER A 92 -9.55 -11.29 -6.05
N LEU A 93 -9.33 -11.19 -4.75
CA LEU A 93 -9.30 -9.93 -4.03
C LEU A 93 -7.84 -9.56 -3.71
N TRP A 94 -7.41 -8.39 -4.16
CA TRP A 94 -6.03 -7.92 -4.07
C TRP A 94 -5.91 -6.71 -3.15
N TYR A 95 -4.80 -6.62 -2.45
CA TYR A 95 -4.34 -5.38 -1.85
C TYR A 95 -3.40 -4.70 -2.85
N ASP A 96 -3.75 -3.48 -3.27
CA ASP A 96 -2.97 -2.69 -4.21
C ASP A 96 -3.06 -1.20 -3.83
N PRO A 97 -2.05 -0.64 -3.13
CA PRO A 97 -2.08 0.76 -2.70
C PRO A 97 -2.00 1.75 -3.86
N ASP A 98 -1.44 1.34 -5.00
CA ASP A 98 -1.30 2.20 -6.19
C ASP A 98 -2.60 2.28 -7.00
N ASN A 99 -3.39 1.19 -7.00
CA ASN A 99 -4.65 1.11 -7.76
C ASN A 99 -5.90 1.42 -6.91
N ALA A 100 -5.74 1.55 -5.59
CA ALA A 100 -6.76 2.03 -4.65
C ALA A 100 -7.26 3.46 -4.97
N GLU A 101 -6.51 4.22 -5.77
CA GLU A 101 -6.72 5.64 -6.08
C GLU A 101 -7.72 5.89 -7.24
N MET A 102 -8.92 5.28 -7.23
CA MET A 102 -9.94 5.62 -8.25
C MET A 102 -11.39 5.75 -7.79
N THR A 103 -11.67 5.88 -6.48
CA THR A 103 -13.07 6.10 -6.04
C THR A 103 -13.35 7.42 -5.35
N PHE A 104 -12.37 8.13 -4.76
CA PHE A 104 -12.67 9.39 -4.04
C PHE A 104 -11.55 10.44 -4.01
N ALA A 105 -10.96 10.81 -5.14
CA ALA A 105 -10.34 12.14 -5.20
C ALA A 105 -11.48 13.17 -5.31
N PRO A 106 -11.87 13.92 -4.26
CA PRO A 106 -12.74 15.06 -4.46
C PRO A 106 -12.02 16.01 -5.41
N SER A 107 -12.61 16.22 -6.59
CA SER A 107 -12.16 17.24 -7.52
C SER A 107 -12.03 18.54 -6.73
N LYS A 108 -10.80 19.00 -6.53
CA LYS A 108 -10.54 20.33 -5.96
C LYS A 108 -11.13 21.35 -6.93
N CYS A 109 -12.34 21.81 -6.63
CA CYS A 109 -12.89 23.05 -7.18
C CYS A 109 -12.15 24.25 -6.58
#